data_AF-A0A7X7VT78-F1
#
_entry.id   AF-A0A7X7VT78-F1
#
_cell.length_a   1.000
_cell.length_b   1.000
_cell.length_c   1.000
_cell.angle_alpha   90.00
_cell.angle_beta   90.00
_cell.angle_gamma   90.00
#
_symmetry.space_group_name_H-M   'P 1'
#
loop_
_entity.id
_entity.type
_entity.pdbx_description
1 polymer ?
#
loop_
_entity_poly.entity_id
_entity_poly.type
_entity_poly.pdbx_seq_one_letter_code
_entity_poly.pdbx_strand_id
1 'polypeptide(L)'
;MSVVTMKQLLEAGVHFGHQTFKWNPKMKKYIFIKRNGIHIIDLKQTVDAINEAYQFLKEVANRQEYILFVGTKKQAQAAIKDAAEKSGVFYVNQRWYGGMLTNMATIRKSIEKMRYYEDIVADGTINNYTKLEQQKMKRMHDKIEFSLGGIREMDALPGAIFIVDTGHEEIAVHEARILGVPIIAMVDTNCDPDLIDYVIPSNDDATRAIQLISDIMANAVLEGKNIAAEGADTQEEPAEFTPEMAETTAEPVQSEKPAEQPEEMAAAAEEEK
;
A
#
# COMPACT_ATOMS: atom_id res chain seq x y z
N MET A 1 -1.09 -20.97 -12.19
CA MET A 1 0.32 -21.38 -12.31
C MET A 1 1.01 -21.04 -11.00
N SER A 2 1.81 -21.94 -10.42
CA SER A 2 2.55 -21.63 -9.19
C SER A 2 3.73 -20.70 -9.53
N VAL A 3 3.75 -19.50 -8.96
CA VAL A 3 4.79 -18.50 -9.24
C VAL A 3 6.16 -18.92 -8.71
N VAL A 4 6.17 -19.80 -7.69
CA VAL A 4 7.37 -20.24 -6.99
C VAL A 4 7.31 -21.73 -6.70
N THR A 5 8.46 -22.41 -6.77
CA THR A 5 8.57 -23.81 -6.34
C THR A 5 8.93 -23.89 -4.85
N MET A 6 8.42 -24.90 -4.13
CA MET A 6 8.79 -25.13 -2.72
C MET A 6 10.30 -25.30 -2.53
N LYS A 7 11.00 -25.86 -3.52
CA LYS A 7 12.45 -26.01 -3.51
C LYS A 7 13.17 -24.67 -3.41
N GLN A 8 12.74 -23.67 -4.19
CA GLN A 8 13.32 -22.32 -4.14
C GLN A 8 13.09 -21.67 -2.77
N LEU A 9 11.89 -21.79 -2.19
CA LEU A 9 11.60 -21.26 -0.84
C LEU A 9 12.46 -21.94 0.24
N LEU A 10 12.70 -23.25 0.10
CA LEU A 10 13.56 -24.00 1.00
C LEU A 10 15.03 -23.54 0.91
N GLU A 11 15.57 -23.40 -0.31
CA GLU A 11 16.94 -22.95 -0.57
C GLU A 11 17.19 -21.50 -0.14
N ALA A 12 16.19 -20.63 -0.27
CA ALA A 12 16.23 -19.25 0.18
C ALA A 12 16.12 -19.11 1.72
N GLY A 13 15.69 -20.16 2.42
CA GLY A 13 15.57 -20.15 3.88
C GLY A 13 14.28 -19.53 4.41
N VAL A 14 13.21 -19.50 3.61
CA VAL A 14 11.90 -18.89 3.96
C VAL A 14 11.20 -19.63 5.10
N HIS A 15 11.48 -20.92 5.24
CA HIS A 15 10.84 -21.82 6.23
C HIS A 15 11.31 -21.62 7.67
N PHE A 16 12.40 -20.90 7.89
CA PHE A 16 12.89 -20.63 9.25
C PHE A 16 12.08 -19.49 9.87
N GLY A 17 11.55 -19.70 11.07
CA GLY A 17 11.01 -18.63 11.89
C GLY A 17 11.94 -18.27 13.05
N HIS A 18 11.38 -17.60 14.04
CA HIS A 18 12.05 -17.21 15.27
C HIS A 18 12.12 -18.32 16.33
N GLN A 19 12.82 -18.01 17.43
CA GLN A 19 12.95 -18.88 18.60
C GLN A 19 11.61 -19.11 19.31
N THR A 20 11.42 -20.30 19.89
CA THR A 20 10.14 -20.73 20.46
C THR A 20 9.56 -19.87 21.59
N PHE A 21 10.38 -19.04 22.25
CA PHE A 21 9.90 -18.16 23.32
C PHE A 21 9.45 -16.78 22.83
N LYS A 22 9.78 -16.41 21.58
CA LYS A 22 9.40 -15.11 20.97
C LYS A 22 8.16 -15.20 20.10
N TRP A 23 7.55 -16.38 19.98
CA TRP A 23 6.46 -16.59 19.05
C TRP A 23 5.15 -15.97 19.52
N ASN A 24 4.33 -15.54 18.56
CA ASN A 24 2.96 -15.12 18.76
C ASN A 24 2.02 -16.33 18.64
N PRO A 25 1.17 -16.63 19.64
CA PRO A 25 0.23 -17.75 19.60
C PRO A 25 -0.71 -17.76 18.39
N LYS A 26 -1.02 -16.61 17.81
CA LYS A 26 -1.89 -16.50 16.62
C LYS A 26 -1.24 -17.06 15.35
N MET A 27 0.10 -17.07 15.29
CA MET A 27 0.86 -17.68 14.19
C MET A 27 0.83 -19.21 14.20
N LYS A 28 0.20 -19.85 15.21
CA LYS A 28 0.12 -21.32 15.33
C LYS A 28 -0.39 -22.01 14.06
N LYS A 29 -1.31 -21.39 13.32
CA LYS A 29 -1.86 -21.95 12.06
C LYS A 29 -0.80 -22.09 10.95
N TYR A 30 0.20 -21.22 10.93
CA TYR A 30 1.26 -21.19 9.91
C TYR A 30 2.53 -21.94 10.32
N ILE A 31 2.64 -22.38 11.58
CA ILE A 31 3.80 -23.10 12.09
C ILE A 31 3.60 -24.60 11.88
N PHE A 32 4.51 -25.23 11.15
CA PHE A 32 4.49 -26.66 10.88
C PHE A 32 5.01 -27.48 12.07
N ILE A 33 6.27 -27.27 12.46
CA ILE A 33 6.91 -27.99 13.58
C ILE A 33 7.89 -27.07 14.31
N LYS A 34 8.36 -27.52 15.48
CA LYS A 34 9.52 -26.93 16.18
C LYS A 34 10.70 -27.87 16.13
N ARG A 35 11.88 -27.37 15.75
CA ARG A 35 13.13 -28.15 15.70
C ARG A 35 14.27 -27.31 16.26
N ASN A 36 15.06 -27.88 17.17
CA ASN A 36 16.22 -27.22 17.79
C ASN A 36 15.91 -25.83 18.39
N GLY A 37 14.70 -25.64 18.95
CA GLY A 37 14.28 -24.37 19.55
C GLY A 37 13.87 -23.28 18.55
N ILE A 38 13.76 -23.60 17.26
CA ILE A 38 13.30 -22.70 16.19
C ILE A 38 11.98 -23.22 15.63
N HIS A 39 11.05 -22.32 15.32
CA HIS A 39 9.82 -22.65 14.60
C HIS A 39 10.09 -22.82 13.10
N ILE A 40 9.48 -23.84 12.51
CA ILE A 40 9.49 -24.07 11.07
C ILE A 40 8.12 -23.71 10.53
N ILE A 41 8.09 -22.80 9.57
CA ILE A 41 6.88 -22.32 8.89
C ILE A 41 6.44 -23.35 7.84
N ASP A 42 5.13 -23.52 7.68
CA ASP A 42 4.55 -24.38 6.65
C ASP A 42 4.66 -23.75 5.26
N LEU A 43 5.63 -24.23 4.47
CA LEU A 43 5.87 -23.74 3.12
C LEU A 43 4.68 -23.94 2.17
N LYS A 44 3.79 -24.92 2.42
CA LYS A 44 2.62 -25.10 1.56
C LYS A 44 1.70 -23.89 1.68
N GLN A 45 1.42 -23.48 2.91
CA GLN A 45 0.63 -22.28 3.17
C GLN A 45 1.32 -21.03 2.63
N THR A 46 2.66 -20.95 2.74
CA THR A 46 3.42 -19.85 2.13
C THR A 46 3.27 -19.79 0.61
N VAL A 47 3.29 -20.93 -0.10
CA VAL A 47 3.09 -20.94 -1.55
C VAL A 47 1.69 -20.45 -1.92
N ASP A 48 0.66 -20.92 -1.22
CA ASP A 48 -0.72 -20.52 -1.48
C ASP A 48 -0.92 -19.01 -1.21
N ALA A 49 -0.38 -18.52 -0.09
CA ALA A 49 -0.40 -17.10 0.27
C ALA A 49 0.36 -16.21 -0.72
N ILE A 50 1.53 -16.64 -1.21
CA ILE A 50 2.28 -15.91 -2.24
C ILE A 50 1.44 -15.80 -3.51
N ASN A 51 0.76 -16.87 -3.93
CA ASN A 51 -0.07 -16.82 -5.13
C ASN A 51 -1.26 -15.86 -4.97
N GLU A 52 -1.90 -15.84 -3.80
CA GLU A 52 -3.00 -14.91 -3.51
C GLU A 52 -2.52 -13.46 -3.52
N ALA A 53 -1.44 -13.16 -2.79
CA ALA A 53 -0.82 -11.84 -2.78
C ALA A 53 -0.36 -11.39 -4.17
N TYR A 54 0.18 -12.32 -4.97
CA TYR A 54 0.61 -12.07 -6.33
C TYR A 54 -0.55 -11.66 -7.24
N GLN A 55 -1.69 -12.36 -7.19
CA GLN A 55 -2.86 -12.00 -7.99
C GLN A 55 -3.42 -10.64 -7.57
N PHE A 56 -3.55 -10.40 -6.27
CA PHE A 56 -4.03 -9.11 -5.77
C PHE A 56 -3.13 -7.95 -6.20
N LEU A 57 -1.81 -8.09 -6.05
CA LEU A 57 -0.87 -7.04 -6.45
C LEU A 57 -0.87 -6.79 -7.97
N LYS A 58 -1.07 -7.84 -8.75
CA LYS A 58 -1.25 -7.76 -10.20
C LYS A 58 -2.52 -6.99 -10.58
N GLU A 59 -3.63 -7.20 -9.87
CA GLU A 59 -4.88 -6.46 -10.05
C GLU A 59 -4.75 -4.98 -9.68
N VAL A 60 -4.06 -4.67 -8.57
CA VAL A 60 -3.76 -3.28 -8.16
C VAL A 60 -2.92 -2.58 -9.23
N ALA A 61 -1.87 -3.25 -9.73
CA ALA A 61 -1.04 -2.72 -10.79
C ALA A 61 -1.80 -2.53 -12.11
N ASN A 62 -2.73 -3.43 -12.42
CA ASN A 62 -3.60 -3.31 -13.60
C ASN A 62 -4.54 -2.10 -13.52
N ARG A 63 -5.01 -1.76 -12.31
CA ARG A 63 -5.80 -0.54 -12.05
C ARG A 63 -4.96 0.75 -12.05
N GLN A 64 -3.66 0.65 -12.30
CA GLN A 64 -2.70 1.77 -12.29
C GLN A 64 -2.65 2.53 -10.96
N GLU A 65 -3.05 1.88 -9.87
CA GLU A 65 -2.93 2.45 -8.52
C GLU A 65 -1.48 2.41 -8.05
N TYR A 66 -1.10 3.36 -7.18
CA TYR A 66 0.25 3.37 -6.62
C TYR A 66 0.46 2.21 -5.65
N ILE A 67 1.65 1.62 -5.73
CA ILE A 67 2.08 0.53 -4.86
C ILE A 67 3.30 1.03 -4.09
N LEU A 68 3.33 0.75 -2.79
CA LEU A 68 4.41 1.16 -1.89
C LEU A 68 5.08 -0.06 -1.26
N PHE A 69 6.38 -0.21 -1.48
CA PHE A 69 7.18 -1.27 -0.83
C PHE A 69 7.90 -0.71 0.40
N VAL A 70 7.78 -1.39 1.54
CA VAL A 70 8.33 -0.93 2.82
C VAL A 70 9.18 -2.02 3.45
N GLY A 71 10.40 -1.66 3.83
CA GLY A 71 11.28 -2.51 4.61
C GLY A 71 12.49 -1.73 5.11
N THR A 72 12.42 -1.29 6.36
CA THR A 72 13.44 -0.48 7.04
C THR A 72 14.50 -1.33 7.74
N LYS A 73 14.18 -2.60 7.99
CA LYS A 73 15.11 -3.61 8.53
C LYS A 73 16.36 -3.72 7.67
N LYS A 74 17.55 -3.76 8.28
CA LYS A 74 18.85 -3.75 7.60
C LYS A 74 18.96 -4.80 6.48
N GLN A 75 18.41 -5.98 6.72
CA GLN A 75 18.42 -7.12 5.81
C GLN A 75 17.48 -6.92 4.61
N ALA A 76 16.45 -6.07 4.75
CA ALA A 76 15.44 -5.79 3.74
C ALA A 76 15.74 -4.55 2.88
N GLN A 77 16.53 -3.60 3.38
CA GLN A 77 16.68 -2.28 2.75
C GLN A 77 17.13 -2.33 1.29
N ALA A 78 18.10 -3.19 0.97
CA ALA A 78 18.60 -3.35 -0.39
C ALA A 78 17.58 -4.07 -1.28
N ALA A 79 17.08 -5.21 -0.81
CA ALA A 79 16.12 -6.03 -1.54
C ALA A 79 14.84 -5.26 -1.92
N ILE A 80 14.32 -4.44 -1.00
CA ILE A 80 13.12 -3.63 -1.25
C ILE A 80 13.39 -2.52 -2.25
N LYS A 81 14.54 -1.84 -2.14
CA LYS A 81 14.93 -0.81 -3.10
C LYS A 81 15.09 -1.37 -4.51
N ASP A 82 15.86 -2.45 -4.65
CA ASP A 82 16.16 -3.07 -5.94
C ASP A 82 14.88 -3.59 -6.61
N ALA A 83 13.99 -4.24 -5.85
CA ALA A 83 12.70 -4.74 -6.35
C ALA A 83 11.75 -3.60 -6.77
N ALA A 84 11.74 -2.51 -6.00
CA ALA A 84 10.90 -1.36 -6.30
C ALA A 84 11.38 -0.58 -7.53
N GLU A 85 12.70 -0.35 -7.65
CA GLU A 85 13.30 0.28 -8.83
C GLU A 85 13.06 -0.56 -10.09
N LYS A 86 13.21 -1.88 -9.98
CA LYS A 86 12.94 -2.82 -11.09
C LYS A 86 11.48 -2.77 -11.57
N SER A 87 10.53 -2.61 -10.66
CA SER A 87 9.09 -2.56 -10.99
C SER A 87 8.56 -1.15 -11.21
N GLY A 88 9.37 -0.12 -10.99
CA GLY A 88 8.97 1.29 -11.08
C GLY A 88 7.86 1.65 -10.09
N VAL A 89 7.95 1.16 -8.85
CA VAL A 89 7.03 1.50 -7.75
C VAL A 89 7.75 2.31 -6.67
N PHE A 90 6.96 2.89 -5.77
CA PHE A 90 7.51 3.66 -4.66
C PHE A 90 8.06 2.75 -3.56
N TYR A 91 9.03 3.24 -2.80
CA TYR A 91 9.59 2.48 -1.69
C TYR A 91 10.01 3.33 -0.49
N VAL A 92 10.04 2.69 0.67
CA VAL A 92 10.63 3.20 1.91
C VAL A 92 11.54 2.12 2.49
N ASN A 93 12.85 2.32 2.38
CA ASN A 93 13.84 1.36 2.83
C ASN A 93 14.68 1.81 4.03
N GLN A 94 14.62 3.09 4.42
CA GLN A 94 15.42 3.63 5.51
C GLN A 94 14.65 3.74 6.81
N ARG A 95 13.76 4.73 6.92
CA ARG A 95 12.99 4.96 8.14
C ARG A 95 11.59 5.40 7.79
N TRP A 96 10.61 4.76 8.44
CA TRP A 96 9.25 5.24 8.45
C TRP A 96 9.11 6.43 9.40
N TYR A 97 8.67 7.58 8.89
CA TYR A 97 8.28 8.71 9.72
C TYR A 97 6.79 8.58 10.04
N GLY A 98 6.42 8.75 11.30
CA GLY A 98 5.00 8.79 11.66
C GLY A 98 4.30 9.92 10.92
N GLY A 99 3.12 9.63 10.37
CA GLY A 99 2.39 10.55 9.50
C GLY A 99 2.75 10.43 8.02
N MET A 100 3.48 9.38 7.60
CA MET A 100 3.85 9.18 6.20
C MET A 100 2.63 9.04 5.29
N LEU A 101 1.62 8.28 5.72
CA LEU A 101 0.37 8.12 4.98
C LEU A 101 -0.71 9.04 5.55
N THR A 102 -0.83 9.10 6.88
CA THR A 102 -1.92 9.84 7.55
C THR A 102 -1.76 11.36 7.50
N ASN A 103 -0.53 11.87 7.32
CA ASN A 103 -0.24 13.31 7.22
C ASN A 103 0.66 13.63 6.01
N MET A 104 0.26 13.12 4.84
CA MET A 104 1.04 13.27 3.61
C MET A 104 1.28 14.73 3.22
N ALA A 105 0.41 15.66 3.61
CA ALA A 105 0.60 17.10 3.39
C ALA A 105 1.87 17.64 4.06
N THR A 106 2.22 17.16 5.25
CA THR A 106 3.44 17.57 5.96
C THR A 106 4.69 16.95 5.34
N ILE A 107 4.59 15.70 4.92
CA ILE A 107 5.67 14.99 4.22
C ILE A 107 5.96 15.67 2.88
N ARG A 108 4.92 16.07 2.14
CA ARG A 108 5.06 16.80 0.88
C ARG A 108 5.83 18.10 1.05
N LYS A 109 5.56 18.89 2.10
CA LYS A 109 6.38 20.09 2.42
C LYS A 109 7.86 19.77 2.63
N SER A 110 8.18 18.60 3.17
CA SER A 110 9.58 18.17 3.33
C SER A 110 10.21 17.79 1.99
N ILE A 111 9.46 17.15 1.09
CA ILE A 111 9.88 16.83 -0.28
C ILE A 111 10.04 18.11 -1.11
N GLU A 112 9.12 19.07 -1.01
CA GLU A 112 9.23 20.39 -1.65
C GLU A 112 10.48 21.13 -1.18
N LYS A 113 10.80 21.06 0.11
CA LYS A 113 12.03 21.64 0.66
C LYS A 113 13.30 20.97 0.12
N MET A 114 13.25 19.67 -0.16
CA MET A 114 14.35 18.96 -0.84
C MET A 114 14.52 19.47 -2.27
N ARG A 115 13.43 19.55 -3.05
CA ARG A 115 13.44 20.11 -4.42
C ARG A 115 13.99 21.53 -4.44
N TYR A 116 13.58 22.39 -3.51
CA TYR A 116 14.11 23.74 -3.37
C TYR A 116 15.64 23.79 -3.20
N TYR A 117 16.23 22.86 -2.45
CA TYR A 117 17.69 22.79 -2.33
C TYR A 117 18.37 22.35 -3.62
N GLU A 118 17.75 21.45 -4.38
CA GLU A 118 18.24 21.04 -5.71
C GLU A 118 18.18 22.20 -6.69
N ASP A 119 17.09 22.96 -6.69
CA ASP A 119 16.90 24.13 -7.56
C ASP A 119 17.95 25.22 -7.28
N ILE A 120 18.21 25.56 -6.02
CA ILE A 120 19.25 26.53 -5.65
C ILE A 120 20.65 26.09 -6.12
N VAL A 121 20.91 24.78 -6.07
CA VAL A 121 22.18 24.20 -6.51
C VAL A 121 22.27 24.24 -8.03
N ALA A 122 21.19 23.91 -8.74
CA ALA A 122 21.11 23.94 -10.20
C ALA A 122 21.25 25.37 -10.75
N ASP A 123 20.61 26.35 -10.11
CA ASP A 123 20.64 27.76 -10.51
C ASP A 123 21.96 28.46 -10.17
N GLY A 124 22.84 27.82 -9.38
CA GLY A 124 24.12 28.39 -8.94
C GLY A 124 23.99 29.47 -7.85
N THR A 125 22.76 29.80 -7.42
CA THR A 125 22.46 30.71 -6.31
C THR A 125 23.11 30.24 -5.00
N ILE A 126 23.43 28.95 -4.88
CA ILE A 126 24.17 28.36 -3.77
C ILE A 126 25.48 29.10 -3.45
N ASN A 127 26.14 29.70 -4.45
CA ASN A 127 27.42 30.39 -4.30
C ASN A 127 27.31 31.72 -3.53
N ASN A 128 26.10 32.28 -3.42
CA ASN A 128 25.86 33.50 -2.66
C ASN A 128 25.84 33.25 -1.15
N TYR A 129 25.72 32.00 -0.73
CA TYR A 129 25.69 31.61 0.68
C TYR A 129 27.10 31.34 1.22
N THR A 130 27.25 31.48 2.54
CA THR A 130 28.51 31.11 3.21
C THR A 130 28.75 29.60 3.13
N LYS A 131 30.01 29.15 3.15
CA LYS A 131 30.36 27.71 3.12
C LYS A 131 29.67 26.90 4.23
N LEU A 132 29.43 27.51 5.40
CA LEU A 132 28.73 26.87 6.51
C LEU A 132 27.24 26.65 6.17
N GLU A 133 26.58 27.63 5.56
CA GLU A 133 25.19 27.52 5.12
C GLU A 133 25.04 26.51 3.99
N GLN A 134 25.94 26.52 3.01
CA GLN A 134 25.97 25.51 1.94
C GLN A 134 26.07 24.09 2.52
N GLN A 135 26.95 23.87 3.51
CA GLN A 135 27.08 22.57 4.16
C GLN A 135 25.81 22.19 4.93
N LYS A 136 25.14 23.15 5.60
CA LYS A 136 23.87 22.89 6.30
C LYS A 136 22.76 22.53 5.31
N MET A 137 22.65 23.24 4.19
CA MET A 137 21.69 22.95 3.13
C MET A 137 21.92 21.55 2.57
N LYS A 138 23.16 21.22 2.22
CA LYS A 138 23.52 19.89 1.75
C LYS A 138 23.18 18.79 2.75
N ARG A 139 23.53 18.94 4.03
CA ARG A 139 23.18 17.97 5.07
C ARG A 139 21.66 17.80 5.24
N MET A 140 20.89 18.88 5.08
CA MET A 140 19.43 18.80 5.14
C MET A 140 18.86 18.08 3.91
N HIS A 141 19.37 18.40 2.72
CA HIS A 141 19.03 17.72 1.47
C HIS A 141 19.31 16.22 1.60
N ASP A 142 20.56 15.82 1.89
CA ASP A 142 20.98 14.42 1.97
C ASP A 142 20.16 13.63 3.00
N LYS A 143 19.78 14.27 4.12
CA LYS A 143 18.93 13.65 5.15
C LYS A 143 17.51 13.36 4.65
N ILE A 144 16.93 14.31 3.91
CA ILE A 144 15.58 14.17 3.36
C ILE A 144 15.60 13.14 2.23
N GLU A 145 16.54 13.26 1.28
CA GLU A 145 16.72 12.33 0.17
C GLU A 145 16.91 10.89 0.66
N PHE A 146 17.78 10.70 1.65
CA PHE A 146 18.04 9.38 2.24
C PHE A 146 16.76 8.71 2.75
N SER A 147 15.82 9.47 3.30
CA SER A 147 14.62 8.90 3.93
C SER A 147 13.39 8.89 3.03
N LEU A 148 13.21 9.94 2.22
CA LEU A 148 11.99 10.20 1.43
C LEU A 148 12.20 10.04 -0.08
N GLY A 149 13.42 9.70 -0.54
CA GLY A 149 13.74 9.61 -1.96
C GLY A 149 12.82 8.66 -2.74
N GLY A 150 12.47 7.52 -2.15
CA GLY A 150 11.61 6.51 -2.79
C GLY A 150 10.12 6.88 -2.87
N ILE A 151 9.67 7.96 -2.22
CA ILE A 151 8.30 8.49 -2.31
C ILE A 151 8.25 9.92 -2.90
N ARG A 152 9.35 10.37 -3.50
CA ARG A 152 9.53 11.74 -4.00
C ARG A 152 8.45 12.18 -5.00
N GLU A 153 8.04 11.26 -5.87
CA GLU A 153 7.07 11.52 -6.94
C GLU A 153 5.66 10.99 -6.58
N MET A 154 5.44 10.57 -5.34
CA MET A 154 4.14 10.07 -4.89
C MET A 154 3.24 11.24 -4.49
N ASP A 155 2.15 11.44 -5.23
CA ASP A 155 1.20 12.54 -5.06
C ASP A 155 -0.12 12.11 -4.42
N ALA A 156 -0.50 10.83 -4.53
CA ALA A 156 -1.68 10.23 -3.91
C ALA A 156 -1.34 9.09 -2.94
N LEU A 157 -2.35 8.63 -2.20
CA LEU A 157 -2.22 7.45 -1.34
C LEU A 157 -2.02 6.18 -2.20
N PRO A 158 -1.23 5.20 -1.72
CA PRO A 158 -1.09 3.93 -2.41
C PRO A 158 -2.38 3.10 -2.33
N GLY A 159 -2.69 2.40 -3.42
CA GLY A 159 -3.77 1.41 -3.47
C GLY A 159 -3.41 0.09 -2.80
N ALA A 160 -2.12 -0.21 -2.61
CA ALA A 160 -1.66 -1.31 -1.78
C ALA A 160 -0.26 -1.05 -1.21
N ILE A 161 0.02 -1.65 -0.05
CA ILE A 161 1.33 -1.60 0.61
C ILE A 161 1.89 -3.01 0.80
N PHE A 162 3.16 -3.20 0.44
CA PHE A 162 3.91 -4.41 0.70
C PHE A 162 4.92 -4.16 1.83
N ILE A 163 4.82 -4.89 2.93
CA ILE A 163 5.63 -4.66 4.15
C ILE A 163 6.48 -5.90 4.47
N VAL A 164 7.76 -5.68 4.76
CA VAL A 164 8.66 -6.70 5.33
C VAL A 164 8.77 -6.47 6.83
N ASP A 165 8.48 -7.51 7.63
CA ASP A 165 8.51 -7.49 9.11
C ASP A 165 7.50 -6.52 9.74
N THR A 166 6.26 -6.97 9.95
CA THR A 166 5.24 -6.12 10.58
C THR A 166 5.55 -5.70 12.02
N GLY A 167 6.49 -6.38 12.70
CA GLY A 167 6.90 -6.03 14.05
C GLY A 167 7.90 -4.86 14.08
N HIS A 168 8.74 -4.72 13.06
CA HIS A 168 9.59 -3.54 12.91
C HIS A 168 8.82 -2.36 12.30
N GLU A 169 7.82 -2.64 11.46
CA GLU A 169 7.03 -1.66 10.71
C GLU A 169 5.63 -1.38 11.32
N GLU A 170 5.47 -1.51 12.64
CA GLU A 170 4.18 -1.35 13.33
C GLU A 170 3.46 -0.03 13.00
N ILE A 171 4.21 1.08 12.87
CA ILE A 171 3.66 2.39 12.55
C ILE A 171 3.08 2.41 11.13
N ALA A 172 3.77 1.78 10.17
CA ALA A 172 3.30 1.71 8.78
C ALA A 172 2.02 0.89 8.68
N VAL A 173 1.98 -0.27 9.37
CA VAL A 173 0.79 -1.12 9.46
C VAL A 173 -0.38 -0.35 10.08
N HIS A 174 -0.12 0.36 11.19
CA HIS A 174 -1.17 1.13 11.87
C HIS A 174 -1.76 2.24 11.00
N GLU A 175 -0.90 3.02 10.33
CA GLU A 175 -1.34 4.10 9.44
C GLU A 175 -2.11 3.57 8.22
N ALA A 176 -1.63 2.48 7.59
CA ALA A 176 -2.30 1.86 6.46
C ALA A 176 -3.72 1.37 6.85
N ARG A 177 -3.86 0.76 8.03
CA ARG A 177 -5.16 0.32 8.55
C ARG A 177 -6.12 1.46 8.82
N ILE A 178 -5.65 2.58 9.37
CA ILE A 178 -6.51 3.75 9.63
C ILE A 178 -7.11 4.27 8.31
N LEU A 179 -6.33 4.25 7.24
CA LEU A 179 -6.74 4.75 5.93
C LEU A 179 -7.45 3.70 5.06
N GLY A 180 -7.52 2.45 5.52
CA GLY A 180 -8.11 1.35 4.74
C GLY A 180 -7.27 0.94 3.53
N VAL A 181 -5.96 1.21 3.54
CA VAL A 181 -5.05 0.74 2.50
C VAL A 181 -4.76 -0.74 2.74
N PRO A 182 -5.00 -1.62 1.75
CA PRO A 182 -4.81 -3.06 1.91
C PRO A 182 -3.33 -3.40 2.08
N ILE A 183 -3.05 -4.30 3.02
CA ILE A 183 -1.71 -4.64 3.48
C ILE A 183 -1.36 -6.07 3.06
N ILE A 184 -0.27 -6.18 2.32
CA ILE A 184 0.41 -7.44 2.01
C ILE A 184 1.69 -7.45 2.82
N ALA A 185 1.95 -8.50 3.60
CA ALA A 185 3.17 -8.51 4.40
C ALA A 185 3.82 -9.87 4.56
N MET A 186 5.15 -9.84 4.67
CA MET A 186 5.97 -10.95 5.14
C MET A 186 5.88 -11.02 6.67
N VAL A 187 5.36 -12.13 7.19
CA VAL A 187 5.06 -12.31 8.61
C VAL A 187 5.84 -13.51 9.15
N ASP A 188 6.76 -13.25 10.06
CA ASP A 188 7.40 -14.30 10.85
C ASP A 188 6.56 -14.62 12.10
N THR A 189 6.87 -15.74 12.72
CA THR A 189 6.29 -16.35 13.91
C THR A 189 6.15 -15.45 15.14
N ASN A 190 6.88 -14.33 15.25
CA ASN A 190 6.77 -13.35 16.33
C ASN A 190 5.72 -12.25 16.07
N CYS A 191 5.25 -12.11 14.83
CA CYS A 191 4.32 -11.06 14.43
C CYS A 191 2.85 -11.47 14.58
N ASP A 192 1.92 -10.51 14.63
CA ASP A 192 0.47 -10.76 14.67
C ASP A 192 -0.11 -10.79 13.24
N PRO A 193 -0.61 -11.95 12.75
CA PRO A 193 -1.16 -12.06 11.41
C PRO A 193 -2.53 -11.40 11.23
N ASP A 194 -3.25 -11.08 12.31
CA ASP A 194 -4.62 -10.54 12.22
C ASP A 194 -4.65 -9.06 11.79
N LEU A 195 -3.48 -8.40 11.77
CA LEU A 195 -3.37 -7.00 11.38
C LEU A 195 -3.24 -6.80 9.86
N ILE A 196 -3.17 -7.89 9.09
CA ILE A 196 -2.71 -7.91 7.71
C ILE A 196 -3.75 -8.62 6.87
N ASP A 197 -4.05 -8.06 5.69
CA ASP A 197 -5.08 -8.61 4.80
C ASP A 197 -4.54 -9.82 4.03
N TYR A 198 -3.34 -9.69 3.47
CA TYR A 198 -2.66 -10.76 2.73
C TYR A 198 -1.37 -11.17 3.44
N VAL A 199 -1.49 -12.16 4.31
CA VAL A 199 -0.39 -12.69 5.13
C VAL A 199 0.46 -13.65 4.30
N ILE A 200 1.75 -13.35 4.14
CA ILE A 200 2.76 -14.26 3.60
C ILE A 200 3.60 -14.80 4.77
N PRO A 201 3.37 -16.05 5.24
CA PRO A 201 4.18 -16.64 6.30
C PRO A 201 5.60 -16.89 5.81
N SER A 202 6.57 -16.16 6.34
CA SER A 202 7.94 -16.19 5.81
C SER A 202 8.96 -15.65 6.79
N ASN A 203 10.20 -16.12 6.64
CA ASN A 203 11.38 -15.56 7.29
C ASN A 203 11.66 -14.12 6.85
N ASP A 204 11.69 -13.18 7.78
CA ASP A 204 12.02 -11.77 7.55
C ASP A 204 13.46 -11.37 7.98
N ASP A 205 14.25 -12.32 8.49
CA ASP A 205 15.65 -12.10 8.88
C ASP A 205 16.63 -12.49 7.77
N ALA A 206 16.25 -13.42 6.89
CA ALA A 206 17.11 -13.90 5.82
C ALA A 206 17.03 -12.99 4.59
N THR A 207 18.13 -12.32 4.24
CA THR A 207 18.23 -11.47 3.03
C THR A 207 17.81 -12.21 1.76
N ARG A 208 18.18 -13.49 1.62
CA ARG A 208 17.78 -14.31 0.46
C ARG A 208 16.28 -14.57 0.39
N ALA A 209 15.62 -14.75 1.53
CA ALA A 209 14.17 -14.94 1.61
C ALA A 209 13.43 -13.65 1.24
N ILE A 210 13.84 -12.53 1.82
CA ILE A 210 13.27 -11.21 1.52
C ILE A 210 13.46 -10.88 0.05
N GLN A 211 14.67 -11.04 -0.49
CA GLN A 211 14.95 -10.76 -1.90
C GLN A 211 14.08 -11.61 -2.83
N LEU A 212 13.99 -12.92 -2.58
CA LEU A 212 13.15 -13.80 -3.39
C LEU A 212 11.69 -13.32 -3.41
N ILE A 213 11.09 -13.07 -2.24
CA ILE A 213 9.67 -12.66 -2.14
C ILE A 213 9.46 -11.26 -2.74
N SER A 214 10.32 -10.30 -2.46
CA SER A 214 10.25 -8.95 -3.05
C SER A 214 10.37 -8.99 -4.57
N ASP A 215 11.26 -9.83 -5.12
CA ASP A 215 11.41 -10.01 -6.57
C ASP A 215 10.16 -10.62 -7.21
N ILE A 216 9.53 -11.58 -6.54
CA ILE A 216 8.27 -12.18 -6.98
C ILE A 216 7.16 -11.13 -7.01
N MET A 217 7.03 -10.31 -5.96
CA MET A 217 6.05 -9.24 -5.89
C MET A 217 6.32 -8.17 -6.96
N ALA A 218 7.57 -7.79 -7.20
CA ALA A 218 7.95 -6.87 -8.27
C ALA A 218 7.57 -7.41 -9.66
N ASN A 219 7.76 -8.71 -9.91
CA ASN A 219 7.32 -9.32 -11.16
C ASN A 219 5.79 -9.30 -11.31
N ALA A 220 5.04 -9.46 -10.21
CA ALA A 220 3.56 -9.33 -10.23
C ALA A 220 3.12 -7.95 -10.69
N VAL A 221 3.79 -6.91 -10.19
CA VAL A 221 3.53 -5.52 -10.59
C VAL A 221 3.84 -5.31 -12.07
N LEU A 222 4.98 -5.81 -12.55
CA LEU A 222 5.36 -5.68 -13.95
C LEU A 222 4.34 -6.36 -14.88
N GLU A 223 3.90 -7.57 -14.53
CA GLU A 223 2.84 -8.25 -15.29
C GLU A 223 1.52 -7.47 -15.28
N GLY A 224 1.12 -6.92 -14.13
CA GLY A 224 -0.10 -6.11 -14.04
C GLY A 224 -0.02 -4.83 -14.87
N LYS A 225 1.13 -4.14 -14.86
CA LYS A 225 1.38 -2.96 -15.69
C LYS A 225 1.36 -3.28 -17.18
N ASN A 226 1.93 -4.42 -17.60
CA ASN A 226 1.91 -4.84 -19.00
C ASN A 226 0.49 -5.13 -19.48
N ILE A 227 -0.34 -5.79 -18.66
CA ILE A 227 -1.75 -6.04 -18.99
C ILE A 227 -2.53 -4.74 -19.12
N ALA A 228 -2.30 -3.76 -18.24
CA ALA A 228 -2.93 -2.46 -18.34
C ALA A 228 -2.57 -1.74 -19.65
N ALA A 229 -1.31 -1.85 -20.10
CA ALA A 229 -0.86 -1.28 -21.36
C ALA A 229 -1.51 -1.97 -22.57
N GLU A 230 -1.54 -3.30 -22.60
CA GLU A 230 -2.17 -4.08 -23.67
C GLU A 230 -3.71 -3.88 -23.71
N GLY A 231 -4.34 -3.73 -22.55
CA GLY A 231 -5.77 -3.45 -22.41
C GLY A 231 -6.17 -2.06 -22.88
N ALA A 232 -5.28 -1.07 -22.76
CA ALA A 232 -5.50 0.29 -23.25
C ALA A 232 -5.50 0.36 -24.79
N ASP A 233 -4.67 -0.44 -25.46
CA ASP A 233 -4.62 -0.50 -26.93
C ASP A 233 -5.85 -1.18 -27.56
N THR A 234 -6.66 -1.90 -26.78
CA THR A 234 -7.83 -2.64 -27.29
C THR A 234 -9.15 -1.86 -27.14
N GLN A 235 -9.15 -0.68 -26.51
CA GLN A 235 -10.37 0.11 -26.25
C GLN A 235 -10.57 1.31 -27.20
N GLU A 236 -9.72 1.51 -28.20
CA GLU A 236 -9.96 2.48 -29.29
C GLU A 236 -10.62 1.84 -30.52
N GLU A 237 -11.79 1.23 -30.35
CA GLU A 237 -12.77 1.20 -31.45
C GLU A 237 -14.03 1.94 -30.99
N PRO A 238 -14.37 3.10 -31.59
CA PRO A 238 -15.58 3.81 -31.22
C PRO A 238 -16.79 2.99 -31.68
N ALA A 239 -17.47 2.36 -30.73
CA ALA A 239 -18.78 1.78 -30.95
C ALA A 239 -19.74 2.89 -31.42
N GLU A 240 -20.12 2.82 -32.69
CA GLU A 240 -21.16 3.66 -33.29
C GLU A 240 -22.45 3.55 -32.47
N PHE A 241 -22.88 4.68 -31.91
CA PHE A 241 -24.10 4.80 -31.13
C PHE A 241 -25.30 4.95 -32.10
N THR A 242 -26.04 3.87 -32.34
CA THR A 242 -27.38 3.94 -32.95
C THR A 242 -28.44 3.95 -31.85
N PRO A 243 -29.29 4.99 -31.73
CA PRO A 243 -30.37 4.99 -30.75
C PRO A 243 -31.63 4.37 -31.37
N GLU A 244 -32.03 3.19 -30.89
CA GLU A 244 -33.32 2.58 -31.23
C GLU A 244 -34.34 2.81 -30.09
N MET A 245 -35.33 3.64 -30.42
CA MET A 245 -36.70 3.78 -29.92
C MET A 245 -37.09 3.24 -28.52
N ALA A 246 -37.47 4.17 -27.64
CA ALA A 246 -38.26 3.90 -26.44
C ALA A 246 -39.77 4.05 -26.74
N GLU A 247 -40.51 2.94 -26.76
CA GLU A 247 -41.98 2.93 -26.70
C GLU A 247 -42.45 3.18 -25.26
N THR A 248 -43.30 4.19 -25.11
CA THR A 248 -43.99 4.58 -23.87
C THR A 248 -45.35 3.91 -23.85
N THR A 249 -45.61 3.06 -22.85
CA THR A 249 -46.97 2.58 -22.53
C THR A 249 -47.41 3.20 -21.21
N ALA A 250 -48.35 4.14 -21.30
CA ALA A 250 -49.03 4.75 -20.18
C ALA A 250 -50.52 4.41 -20.28
N GLU A 251 -51.12 3.94 -19.19
CA GLU A 251 -52.57 4.01 -18.93
C GLU A 251 -52.85 3.86 -17.41
N PRO A 252 -54.03 4.29 -16.91
CA PRO A 252 -54.11 5.32 -15.87
C PRO A 252 -54.84 4.87 -14.59
N VAL A 253 -54.70 5.64 -13.49
CA VAL A 253 -55.56 5.51 -12.30
C VAL A 253 -56.34 6.81 -12.08
N GLN A 254 -57.65 6.64 -11.94
CA GLN A 254 -58.70 7.64 -11.89
C GLN A 254 -58.71 8.49 -10.62
N SER A 255 -59.28 9.67 -10.83
CA SER A 255 -59.68 10.72 -9.90
C SER A 255 -60.88 10.38 -9.01
N GLU A 256 -60.84 10.81 -7.75
CA GLU A 256 -62.00 11.38 -7.05
C GLU A 256 -61.59 12.64 -6.28
N LYS A 257 -62.44 13.68 -6.38
CA LYS A 257 -62.43 15.02 -5.77
C LYS A 257 -63.79 15.15 -5.02
N PRO A 258 -64.16 16.27 -4.35
CA PRO A 258 -63.48 17.14 -3.38
C PRO A 258 -64.43 17.55 -2.21
N ALA A 259 -63.93 18.26 -1.18
CA ALA A 259 -64.72 19.23 -0.36
C ALA A 259 -63.75 19.99 0.57
N GLU A 260 -63.30 21.20 0.24
CA GLU A 260 -63.92 22.51 0.53
C GLU A 260 -63.70 22.99 1.99
N GLN A 261 -62.90 24.05 2.13
CA GLN A 261 -62.63 24.84 3.34
C GLN A 261 -63.84 25.73 3.69
N PRO A 262 -63.87 26.36 4.88
CA PRO A 262 -63.44 27.76 4.92
C PRO A 262 -62.62 28.18 6.16
N GLU A 263 -61.93 29.30 5.98
CA GLU A 263 -61.08 30.07 6.90
C GLU A 263 -61.82 30.73 8.09
N GLU A 264 -61.00 31.01 9.12
CA GLU A 264 -61.02 32.14 10.08
C GLU A 264 -62.22 32.43 10.99
N MET A 265 -61.97 32.39 12.31
CA MET A 265 -62.18 33.58 13.15
C MET A 265 -61.53 33.49 14.53
N ALA A 266 -61.01 34.65 14.94
CA ALA A 266 -61.01 35.21 16.30
C ALA A 266 -59.82 34.95 17.24
N ALA A 267 -59.16 36.07 17.51
CA ALA A 267 -58.21 36.33 18.57
C ALA A 267 -58.84 36.41 19.97
N ALA A 268 -57.93 36.41 20.95
CA ALA A 268 -57.96 37.07 22.26
C ALA A 268 -58.16 36.20 23.52
N ALA A 269 -57.06 36.22 24.31
CA ALA A 269 -56.96 36.51 25.74
C ALA A 269 -57.32 35.46 26.82
N GLU A 270 -56.34 35.29 27.72
CA GLU A 270 -56.44 35.10 29.19
C GLU A 270 -57.07 33.77 29.69
N GLU A 271 -56.64 33.09 30.77
CA GLU A 271 -55.83 33.45 31.95
C GLU A 271 -55.43 32.16 32.73
N GLU A 272 -54.44 32.30 33.61
CA GLU A 272 -54.16 31.58 34.88
C GLU A 272 -54.02 30.04 34.95
N LYS A 273 -52.81 29.56 35.31
CA LYS A 273 -52.34 29.49 36.72
C LYS A 273 -50.84 29.23 36.83
#